data_AF-A0A7C8II33-F1
#
_entry.id   AF-A0A7C8II33-F1
#
_cell.length_a   1.000
_cell.length_b   1.000
_cell.length_c   1.000
_cell.angle_alpha   90.00
_cell.angle_beta   90.00
_cell.angle_gamma   90.00
#
_symmetry.space_group_name_H-M   'P 1'
#
loop_
_entity.id
_entity.type
_entity.pdbx_description
1 polymer ?
#
loop_
_entity_poly.entity_id
_entity_poly.type
_entity_poly.pdbx_seq_one_letter_code
_entity_poly.pdbx_strand_id
1 'polypeptide(L)'
;MLRQALHRPLRPFRSNHDADTEETGTNSNNTDHTVENGKSHEEGEKTPVGFWDPSLKHVRKRAISKWIVTTLVLMTFILGVLSIYWGVFFRVETRLKHLLVYVVDFDGVAPYDTGNPPLVGPAIVQLTEKMVQSGQPTLGFGTRLPSEFNNDPLQVRQAVYDWDAWAAIIINPNATAMLYSAIATGNASYDPLGACQLVYQDARDDTNWSNFMSPIISMLMTEAQSTVGTLWAQNILQNASNPTTLANIQAVPQALNPAIGFSHFNLRPMYPYTTLPAVSIGLIYLIIISFFSFSFYMPIHMQYLNPKDHPPLKFHQLIIWRWCTTVLAYIFLSLAYSLISLAFQVNFSHMNPVASETQVTNMAYDNPIAYGRGTFLVYWALNFWGMVALGLACENVAMVVGQPWMGMWLIFWVITNVSTSFYDIEIAPGFYHWGYAWPLHSVVEASRQILFDLHSRIGLDFGILIAWGAVNTTLFPICCWFQRWKTQRNVHEYWPMD
;
A
#
# COMPACT_ATOMS: atom_id res chain seq x y z
N MET A 1 29.12 27.55 -30.56
CA MET A 1 30.53 27.29 -30.19
C MET A 1 30.70 25.79 -30.00
N LEU A 2 31.73 25.25 -30.65
CA LEU A 2 31.91 23.84 -31.01
C LEU A 2 32.29 22.92 -29.83
N ARG A 3 31.82 21.67 -29.92
CA ARG A 3 32.46 20.39 -29.57
C ARG A 3 33.87 20.44 -28.97
N GLN A 4 34.08 19.77 -27.83
CA GLN A 4 35.10 18.72 -27.58
C GLN A 4 35.34 18.52 -26.07
N ALA A 5 35.05 17.32 -25.55
CA ALA A 5 35.82 16.68 -24.46
C ALA A 5 35.23 15.28 -24.14
N LEU A 6 35.38 14.35 -25.09
CA LEU A 6 35.39 12.92 -24.79
C LEU A 6 36.85 12.51 -24.53
N HIS A 7 37.04 11.55 -23.62
CA HIS A 7 38.26 10.84 -23.23
C HIS A 7 39.23 11.51 -22.22
N ARG A 8 39.19 10.99 -20.97
CA ARG A 8 40.40 10.66 -20.20
C ARG A 8 40.13 9.45 -19.27
N PRO A 9 40.96 8.40 -19.29
CA PRO A 9 40.92 7.31 -18.31
C PRO A 9 41.70 7.68 -17.02
N LEU A 10 41.25 7.11 -15.91
CA LEU A 10 41.85 7.23 -14.57
C LEU A 10 43.21 6.52 -14.51
N ARG A 11 44.22 7.21 -13.97
CA ARG A 11 45.56 6.65 -13.63
C ARG A 11 45.50 5.94 -12.26
N PRO A 12 46.32 4.89 -12.04
CA PRO A 12 46.35 4.16 -10.78
C PRO A 12 47.15 4.88 -9.69
N PHE A 13 46.78 4.57 -8.44
CA PHE A 13 47.36 5.10 -7.21
C PHE A 13 48.77 4.54 -6.94
N ARG A 14 49.63 5.43 -6.41
CA ARG A 14 51.03 5.27 -6.00
C ARG A 14 51.29 4.08 -5.05
N SER A 15 52.40 3.37 -5.27
CA SER A 15 53.20 2.74 -4.20
C SER A 15 54.32 3.70 -3.78
N ASN A 16 54.71 3.64 -2.51
CA ASN A 16 55.96 4.21 -1.99
C ASN A 16 56.36 3.45 -0.71
N HIS A 17 57.67 3.40 -0.49
CA HIS A 17 58.46 2.86 0.63
C HIS A 17 58.84 1.37 0.53
N ASP A 18 60.12 0.95 0.53
CA ASP A 18 61.38 1.66 0.83
C ASP A 18 62.60 1.05 0.10
N ALA A 19 63.67 1.84 0.08
CA ALA A 19 64.95 1.66 -0.58
C ALA A 19 65.89 0.66 0.16
N ASP A 20 66.73 -0.04 -0.61
CA ASP A 20 68.19 0.15 -0.63
C ASP A 20 68.87 -0.94 -1.48
N THR A 21 69.85 -0.52 -2.28
CA THR A 21 70.61 -1.33 -3.24
C THR A 21 72.09 -1.36 -2.80
N GLU A 22 72.79 -2.44 -3.18
CA GLU A 22 74.26 -2.63 -3.27
C GLU A 22 74.99 -2.85 -1.92
N GLU A 23 75.98 -3.75 -1.75
CA GLU A 23 76.97 -4.31 -2.69
C GLU A 23 77.74 -5.50 -2.02
N THR A 24 78.32 -6.39 -2.84
CA THR A 24 79.54 -7.22 -2.63
C THR A 24 79.62 -8.34 -1.58
N GLY A 25 80.11 -9.52 -2.02
CA GLY A 25 80.69 -10.53 -1.11
C GLY A 25 80.78 -11.96 -1.67
N THR A 26 81.71 -12.20 -2.59
CA THR A 26 82.09 -13.52 -3.10
C THR A 26 82.69 -14.41 -1.99
N ASN A 27 82.22 -15.65 -1.83
CA ASN A 27 83.12 -16.80 -1.65
C ASN A 27 82.39 -18.15 -1.77
N SER A 28 82.96 -19.00 -2.63
CA SER A 28 82.66 -20.42 -2.73
C SER A 28 83.12 -21.17 -1.48
N ASN A 29 82.34 -22.15 -1.03
CA ASN A 29 82.90 -23.45 -0.64
C ASN A 29 81.82 -24.53 -0.64
N ASN A 30 82.09 -25.57 -1.43
CA ASN A 30 81.44 -26.87 -1.39
C ASN A 30 81.65 -27.50 -0.01
N THR A 31 80.56 -27.97 0.60
CA THR A 31 80.58 -29.22 1.37
C THR A 31 79.22 -29.89 1.29
N ASP A 32 79.27 -31.05 0.66
CA ASP A 32 78.22 -32.04 0.50
C ASP A 32 77.83 -32.60 1.88
N HIS A 33 76.60 -32.34 2.31
CA HIS A 33 75.95 -33.09 3.37
C HIS A 33 74.49 -33.33 2.99
N THR A 34 74.27 -34.52 2.44
CA THR A 34 72.96 -35.19 2.38
C THR A 34 72.32 -35.23 3.76
N VAL A 35 71.30 -34.41 3.98
CA VAL A 35 70.29 -34.63 5.01
C VAL A 35 68.93 -34.58 4.33
N GLU A 36 68.37 -35.77 4.20
CA GLU A 36 66.98 -36.04 3.88
C GLU A 36 66.07 -35.22 4.82
N ASN A 37 65.36 -34.23 4.28
CA ASN A 37 64.25 -33.62 5.01
C ASN A 37 63.19 -33.08 4.04
N GLY A 38 61.93 -33.30 4.42
CA GLY A 38 60.77 -33.33 3.54
C GLY A 38 60.58 -32.11 2.65
N LYS A 39 60.14 -32.38 1.41
CA LYS A 39 59.61 -31.37 0.50
C LYS A 39 58.44 -30.67 1.18
N SER A 40 58.66 -29.41 1.55
CA SER A 40 57.60 -28.42 1.69
C SER A 40 56.84 -28.36 0.36
N HIS A 41 55.53 -28.62 0.40
CA HIS A 41 54.65 -28.21 -0.69
C HIS A 41 54.62 -26.69 -0.69
N GLU A 42 55.53 -26.07 -1.44
CA GLU A 42 55.34 -24.71 -1.94
C GLU A 42 54.14 -24.77 -2.89
N GLU A 43 52.95 -24.43 -2.39
CA GLU A 43 51.83 -24.02 -3.25
C GLU A 43 52.25 -22.74 -3.96
N GLY A 44 52.89 -22.89 -5.12
CA GLY A 44 53.23 -21.76 -5.98
C GLY A 44 51.99 -20.92 -6.25
N GLU A 45 52.11 -19.62 -5.99
CA GLU A 45 51.06 -18.63 -6.19
C GLU A 45 50.57 -18.71 -7.65
N LYS A 46 49.35 -19.22 -7.84
CA LYS A 46 48.81 -19.48 -9.18
C LYS A 46 48.68 -18.15 -9.92
N THR A 47 49.46 -17.98 -10.99
CA THR A 47 49.37 -16.78 -11.81
C THR A 47 48.00 -16.69 -12.48
N PRO A 48 47.37 -15.50 -12.54
CA PRO A 48 46.07 -15.33 -13.15
C PRO A 48 46.16 -15.62 -14.65
N VAL A 49 45.36 -16.59 -15.12
CA VAL A 49 45.26 -16.99 -16.53
C VAL A 49 43.99 -16.43 -17.18
N GLY A 50 43.98 -16.35 -18.52
CA GLY A 50 42.81 -15.92 -19.27
C GLY A 50 41.63 -16.89 -19.17
N PHE A 51 40.39 -16.40 -19.33
CA PHE A 51 39.16 -17.20 -19.18
C PHE A 51 39.12 -18.46 -20.07
N TRP A 52 39.75 -18.41 -21.23
CA TRP A 52 39.79 -19.50 -22.21
C TRP A 52 40.95 -20.48 -22.01
N ASP A 53 41.79 -20.26 -20.99
CA ASP A 53 42.91 -21.13 -20.68
C ASP A 53 42.43 -22.59 -20.46
N PRO A 54 43.12 -23.60 -21.03
CA PRO A 54 42.75 -25.00 -20.87
C PRO A 54 42.67 -25.46 -19.41
N SER A 55 43.48 -24.89 -18.51
CA SER A 55 43.46 -25.20 -17.07
C SER A 55 42.13 -24.87 -16.41
N LEU A 56 41.38 -23.90 -16.95
CA LEU A 56 40.07 -23.49 -16.44
C LEU A 56 38.90 -24.25 -17.07
N LYS A 57 39.12 -25.20 -17.99
CA LYS A 57 38.02 -25.89 -18.70
C LYS A 57 37.00 -26.54 -17.75
N HIS A 58 37.45 -27.17 -16.67
CA HIS A 58 36.59 -27.80 -15.67
C HIS A 58 35.84 -26.75 -14.83
N VAL A 59 36.55 -25.70 -14.39
CA VAL A 59 35.97 -24.59 -13.63
C VAL A 59 34.92 -23.86 -14.45
N ARG A 60 35.20 -23.56 -15.72
CA ARG A 60 34.28 -22.91 -16.66
C ARG A 60 33.02 -23.73 -16.88
N LYS A 61 33.13 -25.04 -17.11
CA LYS A 61 31.95 -25.92 -17.26
C LYS A 61 31.11 -25.94 -15.99
N ARG A 62 31.74 -26.05 -14.81
CA ARG A 62 31.05 -26.03 -13.51
C ARG A 62 30.38 -24.68 -13.26
N ALA A 63 31.07 -23.57 -13.52
CA ALA A 63 30.55 -22.21 -13.34
C ALA A 63 29.36 -21.95 -14.25
N ILE A 64 29.45 -22.28 -15.55
CA ILE A 64 28.33 -22.13 -16.49
C ILE A 64 27.16 -23.01 -16.08
N SER A 65 27.39 -24.27 -15.69
CA SER A 65 26.31 -25.16 -15.27
C SER A 65 25.60 -24.65 -14.01
N LYS A 66 26.35 -24.23 -12.98
CA LYS A 66 25.76 -23.66 -11.76
C LYS A 66 25.05 -22.35 -12.07
N TRP A 67 25.61 -21.49 -12.91
CA TRP A 67 24.97 -20.24 -13.35
C TRP A 67 23.65 -20.50 -14.06
N ILE A 68 23.59 -21.43 -15.02
CA ILE A 68 22.34 -21.79 -15.72
C ILE A 68 21.29 -22.28 -14.72
N VAL A 69 21.66 -23.21 -13.82
CA VAL A 69 20.73 -23.75 -12.82
C VAL A 69 20.22 -22.64 -11.90
N THR A 70 21.11 -21.81 -11.36
CA THR A 70 20.73 -20.69 -10.49
C THR A 70 19.83 -19.71 -11.23
N THR A 71 20.14 -19.34 -12.47
CA THR A 71 19.31 -18.43 -13.27
C THR A 71 17.94 -19.03 -13.56
N LEU A 72 17.84 -20.32 -13.89
CA LEU A 72 16.54 -20.99 -14.11
C LEU A 72 15.70 -21.04 -12.83
N VAL A 73 16.31 -21.30 -11.67
CA VAL A 73 15.63 -21.25 -10.37
C VAL A 73 15.10 -19.85 -10.08
N LEU A 74 15.93 -18.81 -10.29
CA LEU A 74 15.52 -17.42 -10.10
C LEU A 74 14.42 -17.02 -11.06
N MET A 75 14.51 -17.39 -12.35
CA MET A 75 13.45 -17.12 -13.34
C MET A 75 12.12 -17.76 -12.93
N THR A 76 12.16 -19.03 -12.51
CA THR A 76 10.94 -19.76 -12.08
C THR A 76 10.34 -19.11 -10.84
N PHE A 77 11.17 -18.73 -9.87
CA PHE A 77 10.73 -18.05 -8.67
C PHE A 77 10.13 -16.67 -8.94
N ILE A 78 10.79 -15.86 -9.77
CA ILE A 78 10.32 -14.54 -10.22
C ILE A 78 8.96 -14.72 -10.88
N LEU A 79 8.82 -15.62 -11.85
CA LEU A 79 7.55 -15.87 -12.52
C LEU A 79 6.46 -16.31 -11.52
N GLY A 80 6.78 -17.20 -10.57
CA GLY A 80 5.80 -17.65 -9.57
C GLY A 80 5.35 -16.53 -8.63
N VAL A 81 6.29 -15.84 -7.98
CA VAL A 81 5.99 -14.85 -6.94
C VAL A 81 5.48 -13.55 -7.53
N LEU A 82 6.10 -13.02 -8.60
CA LEU A 82 5.61 -11.78 -9.21
C LEU A 82 4.23 -11.98 -9.83
N SER A 83 3.87 -13.17 -10.33
CA SER A 83 2.50 -13.42 -10.79
C SER A 83 1.44 -13.16 -9.72
N ILE A 84 1.77 -13.25 -8.42
CA ILE A 84 0.85 -12.88 -7.33
C ILE A 84 0.51 -11.39 -7.40
N TYR A 85 1.48 -10.53 -7.71
CA TYR A 85 1.24 -9.08 -7.80
C TYR A 85 0.37 -8.71 -8.99
N TRP A 86 0.66 -9.26 -10.19
CA TRP A 86 -0.15 -9.02 -11.38
C TRP A 86 -1.54 -9.67 -11.27
N GLY A 87 -1.65 -10.80 -10.57
CA GLY A 87 -2.88 -11.56 -10.42
C GLY A 87 -3.99 -10.79 -9.68
N VAL A 88 -3.65 -9.85 -8.80
CA VAL A 88 -4.63 -9.00 -8.08
C VAL A 88 -5.52 -8.25 -9.08
N PHE A 89 -4.90 -7.71 -10.13
CA PHE A 89 -5.59 -6.92 -11.16
C PHE A 89 -6.23 -7.76 -12.26
N PHE A 90 -5.95 -9.05 -12.33
CA PHE A 90 -6.34 -9.87 -13.47
C PHE A 90 -7.87 -9.92 -13.61
N ARG A 91 -8.40 -9.22 -14.63
CA ARG A 91 -9.85 -9.02 -14.87
C ARG A 91 -10.58 -8.23 -13.77
N VAL A 92 -9.91 -7.24 -13.17
CA VAL A 92 -10.51 -6.37 -12.14
C VAL A 92 -11.81 -5.71 -12.60
N GLU A 93 -11.90 -5.34 -13.89
CA GLU A 93 -13.10 -4.77 -14.52
C GLU A 93 -14.38 -5.59 -14.26
N THR A 94 -14.29 -6.92 -14.27
CA THR A 94 -15.43 -7.81 -14.05
C THR A 94 -15.93 -7.86 -12.60
N ARG A 95 -15.13 -7.31 -11.67
CA ARG A 95 -15.36 -7.30 -10.22
C ARG A 95 -15.60 -5.91 -9.66
N LEU A 96 -15.52 -4.86 -10.47
CA LEU A 96 -15.86 -3.49 -10.04
C LEU A 96 -17.27 -3.38 -9.46
N LYS A 97 -18.18 -4.28 -9.83
CA LYS A 97 -19.51 -4.43 -9.23
C LYS A 97 -19.52 -4.71 -7.72
N HIS A 98 -18.39 -5.11 -7.12
CA HIS A 98 -18.28 -5.27 -5.67
C HIS A 98 -18.10 -3.92 -4.96
N LEU A 99 -17.63 -2.87 -5.66
CA LEU A 99 -17.62 -1.51 -5.14
C LEU A 99 -19.05 -0.96 -5.16
N LEU A 100 -19.76 -1.15 -4.05
CA LEU A 100 -21.16 -0.76 -3.90
C LEU A 100 -21.31 0.77 -3.87
N VAL A 101 -22.21 1.28 -4.70
CA VAL A 101 -22.63 2.69 -4.69
C VAL A 101 -24.14 2.73 -4.43
N TYR A 102 -24.54 3.31 -3.30
CA TYR A 102 -25.95 3.45 -2.98
C TYR A 102 -26.60 4.55 -3.80
N VAL A 103 -27.77 4.27 -4.35
CA VAL A 103 -28.61 5.26 -5.04
C VAL A 103 -29.89 5.37 -4.24
N VAL A 104 -30.10 6.52 -3.60
CA VAL A 104 -31.23 6.72 -2.67
C VAL A 104 -32.08 7.88 -3.16
N ASP A 105 -33.32 7.57 -3.50
CA ASP A 105 -34.25 8.52 -4.09
C ASP A 105 -35.22 9.09 -3.05
N PHE A 106 -34.97 10.31 -2.57
CA PHE A 106 -35.90 11.03 -1.69
C PHE A 106 -36.89 11.93 -2.47
N ASP A 107 -36.83 11.94 -3.80
CA ASP A 107 -37.68 12.78 -4.64
C ASP A 107 -39.13 12.25 -4.69
N GLY A 108 -40.10 13.13 -4.43
CA GLY A 108 -41.51 12.74 -4.38
C GLY A 108 -41.92 11.88 -3.17
N VAL A 109 -41.07 11.75 -2.14
CA VAL A 109 -41.38 11.01 -0.91
C VAL A 109 -42.00 11.92 0.15
N ALA A 110 -43.05 11.44 0.84
CA ALA A 110 -43.71 12.15 1.93
C ALA A 110 -42.72 12.51 3.06
N PRO A 111 -42.82 13.69 3.70
CA PRO A 111 -43.94 14.65 3.68
C PRO A 111 -43.92 15.64 2.50
N TYR A 112 -42.99 15.49 1.56
CA TYR A 112 -42.67 16.50 0.54
C TYR A 112 -43.39 16.29 -0.80
N ASP A 113 -44.59 15.72 -0.77
CA ASP A 113 -45.41 15.58 -1.98
C ASP A 113 -45.97 16.96 -2.39
N THR A 114 -45.46 17.48 -3.50
CA THR A 114 -45.86 18.79 -4.03
C THR A 114 -46.93 18.70 -5.12
N GLY A 115 -47.49 17.51 -5.36
CA GLY A 115 -48.54 17.27 -6.35
C GLY A 115 -48.06 17.20 -7.81
N ASN A 116 -46.75 17.34 -8.05
CA ASN A 116 -46.14 17.11 -9.37
C ASN A 116 -45.52 15.71 -9.43
N PRO A 117 -45.63 14.99 -10.57
CA PRO A 117 -45.04 13.67 -10.69
C PRO A 117 -43.50 13.74 -10.57
N PRO A 118 -42.85 12.87 -9.78
CA PRO A 118 -41.40 12.85 -9.65
C PRO A 118 -40.75 12.48 -10.99
N LEU A 119 -39.69 13.19 -11.34
CA LEU A 119 -38.98 13.06 -12.63
C LEU A 119 -37.50 12.80 -12.42
N VAL A 120 -36.84 13.59 -11.55
CA VAL A 120 -35.40 13.52 -11.31
C VAL A 120 -35.01 12.18 -10.69
N GLY A 121 -35.64 11.82 -9.58
CA GLY A 121 -35.40 10.57 -8.86
C GLY A 121 -35.53 9.32 -9.73
N PRO A 122 -36.73 9.06 -10.30
CA PRO A 122 -36.97 7.90 -11.15
C PRO A 122 -36.06 7.82 -12.38
N ALA A 123 -35.71 8.96 -13.00
CA ALA A 123 -34.82 8.97 -14.16
C ALA A 123 -33.39 8.53 -13.81
N ILE A 124 -32.87 8.98 -12.66
CA ILE A 124 -31.53 8.59 -12.18
C ILE A 124 -31.52 7.12 -11.77
N VAL A 125 -32.55 6.65 -11.06
CA VAL A 125 -32.68 5.24 -10.67
C VAL A 125 -32.72 4.35 -11.92
N GLN A 126 -33.58 4.64 -12.90
CA GLN A 126 -33.67 3.88 -14.15
C GLN A 126 -32.35 3.88 -14.93
N LEU A 127 -31.63 5.00 -14.94
CA LEU A 127 -30.32 5.09 -15.58
C LEU A 127 -29.31 4.14 -14.92
N THR A 128 -29.23 4.14 -13.58
CA THR A 128 -28.32 3.26 -12.84
C THR A 128 -28.67 1.78 -13.02
N GLU A 129 -29.95 1.43 -13.02
CA GLU A 129 -30.43 0.08 -13.30
C GLU A 129 -30.06 -0.36 -14.72
N LYS A 130 -30.21 0.51 -15.72
CA LYS A 130 -29.79 0.25 -17.10
C LYS A 130 -28.29 0.03 -17.21
N MET A 131 -27.47 0.81 -16.50
CA MET A 131 -26.02 0.62 -16.49
C MET A 131 -25.64 -0.77 -15.93
N VAL A 132 -26.25 -1.19 -14.82
CA VAL A 132 -26.01 -2.50 -14.22
C VAL A 132 -26.49 -3.64 -15.14
N GLN A 133 -27.63 -3.47 -15.81
CA GLN A 133 -28.20 -4.46 -16.73
C GLN A 133 -27.47 -4.53 -18.09
N SER A 134 -26.68 -3.52 -18.46
CA SER A 134 -25.99 -3.45 -19.76
C SER A 134 -24.96 -4.57 -19.99
N GLY A 135 -24.51 -5.24 -18.92
CA GLY A 135 -23.47 -6.26 -18.96
C GLY A 135 -22.04 -5.71 -19.18
N GLN A 136 -21.88 -4.38 -19.29
CA GLN A 136 -20.58 -3.73 -19.34
C GLN A 136 -19.96 -3.64 -17.93
N PRO A 137 -18.62 -3.61 -17.81
CA PRO A 137 -17.95 -3.33 -16.55
C PRO A 137 -18.44 -2.01 -15.93
N THR A 138 -19.02 -2.09 -14.74
CA THR A 138 -19.55 -0.94 -14.00
C THR A 138 -19.47 -1.20 -12.49
N LEU A 139 -19.73 -0.16 -11.70
CA LEU A 139 -19.80 -0.23 -10.23
C LEU A 139 -21.06 -0.96 -9.77
N GLY A 140 -21.07 -1.38 -8.51
CA GLY A 140 -22.22 -2.03 -7.87
C GLY A 140 -23.30 -1.03 -7.50
N PHE A 141 -23.93 -0.37 -8.48
CA PHE A 141 -25.04 0.54 -8.20
C PHE A 141 -26.22 -0.24 -7.60
N GLY A 142 -26.60 0.13 -6.39
CA GLY A 142 -27.70 -0.50 -5.65
C GLY A 142 -28.72 0.53 -5.20
N THR A 143 -29.94 0.46 -5.75
CA THR A 143 -31.07 1.28 -5.30
C THR A 143 -31.48 0.87 -3.89
N ARG A 144 -31.58 1.84 -2.98
CA ARG A 144 -32.05 1.64 -1.60
C ARG A 144 -33.26 2.53 -1.32
N LEU A 145 -34.16 2.04 -0.48
CA LEU A 145 -35.35 2.80 -0.12
C LEU A 145 -34.99 3.85 0.95
N PRO A 146 -35.50 5.09 0.86
CA PRO A 146 -35.34 6.10 1.90
C PRO A 146 -35.76 5.64 3.30
N SER A 147 -36.74 4.74 3.38
CA SER A 147 -37.21 4.17 4.64
C SER A 147 -36.16 3.35 5.37
N GLU A 148 -35.17 2.80 4.67
CA GLU A 148 -34.01 2.10 5.28
C GLU A 148 -33.12 3.09 6.06
N PHE A 149 -33.19 4.38 5.73
CA PHE A 149 -32.41 5.47 6.32
C PHE A 149 -33.29 6.44 7.13
N ASN A 150 -34.42 5.95 7.65
CA ASN A 150 -35.41 6.75 8.40
C ASN A 150 -35.88 8.02 7.66
N ASN A 151 -35.82 8.02 6.32
CA ASN A 151 -36.10 9.16 5.45
C ASN A 151 -35.19 10.39 5.71
N ASP A 152 -33.97 10.17 6.20
CA ASP A 152 -32.96 11.21 6.42
C ASP A 152 -31.74 11.02 5.49
N PRO A 153 -31.47 11.95 4.55
CA PRO A 153 -30.27 11.95 3.73
C PRO A 153 -28.94 11.85 4.51
N LEU A 154 -28.88 12.36 5.75
CA LEU A 154 -27.67 12.26 6.57
C LEU A 154 -27.37 10.82 7.00
N GLN A 155 -28.37 9.97 7.16
CA GLN A 155 -28.15 8.55 7.45
C GLN A 155 -27.54 7.80 6.26
N VAL A 156 -27.79 8.26 5.03
CA VAL A 156 -27.10 7.73 3.85
C VAL A 156 -25.62 8.12 3.89
N ARG A 157 -25.29 9.34 4.33
CA ARG A 157 -23.89 9.75 4.53
C ARG A 157 -23.21 8.94 5.64
N GLN A 158 -23.95 8.65 6.71
CA GLN A 158 -23.47 7.80 7.79
C GLN A 158 -23.12 6.39 7.28
N ALA A 159 -23.97 5.80 6.44
CA ALA A 159 -23.69 4.49 5.83
C ALA A 159 -22.41 4.50 4.96
N VAL A 160 -22.11 5.59 4.26
CA VAL A 160 -20.82 5.75 3.54
C VAL A 160 -19.66 5.87 4.53
N TYR A 161 -19.83 6.62 5.62
CA TYR A 161 -18.81 6.72 6.66
C TYR A 161 -18.50 5.36 7.28
N ASP A 162 -19.54 4.58 7.63
CA ASP A 162 -19.47 3.25 8.25
C ASP A 162 -19.04 2.13 7.31
N TRP A 163 -18.66 2.47 6.08
CA TRP A 163 -18.19 1.55 5.03
C TRP A 163 -19.24 0.54 4.53
N ASP A 164 -20.53 0.75 4.78
CA ASP A 164 -21.61 -0.05 4.18
C ASP A 164 -21.68 0.11 2.65
N ALA A 165 -21.21 1.25 2.15
CA ALA A 165 -21.01 1.53 0.73
C ALA A 165 -19.73 2.34 0.51
N TRP A 166 -19.17 2.27 -0.70
CA TRP A 166 -17.98 3.06 -1.07
C TRP A 166 -18.33 4.51 -1.41
N ALA A 167 -19.52 4.72 -1.97
CA ALA A 167 -20.07 6.04 -2.26
C ALA A 167 -21.60 5.98 -2.25
N ALA A 168 -22.24 7.14 -2.25
CA ALA A 168 -23.68 7.25 -2.41
C ALA A 168 -24.06 8.42 -3.34
N ILE A 169 -25.09 8.19 -4.14
CA ILE A 169 -25.81 9.18 -4.92
C ILE A 169 -27.16 9.38 -4.24
N ILE A 170 -27.33 10.55 -3.63
CA ILE A 170 -28.56 10.94 -2.95
C ILE A 170 -29.31 11.89 -3.87
N ILE A 171 -30.52 11.51 -4.28
CA ILE A 171 -31.44 12.45 -4.91
C ILE A 171 -32.16 13.16 -3.77
N ASN A 172 -32.01 14.48 -3.68
CA ASN A 172 -32.52 15.23 -2.54
C ASN A 172 -34.05 15.28 -2.53
N PRO A 173 -34.67 15.41 -1.34
CA PRO A 173 -36.08 15.71 -1.23
C PRO A 173 -36.43 16.95 -2.06
N ASN A 174 -37.59 16.94 -2.72
CA ASN A 174 -38.08 18.04 -3.56
C ASN A 174 -37.22 18.35 -4.81
N ALA A 175 -36.31 17.50 -5.26
CA ALA A 175 -35.50 17.77 -6.45
C ALA A 175 -36.37 18.13 -7.68
N THR A 176 -37.41 17.33 -7.96
CA THR A 176 -38.36 17.62 -9.04
C THR A 176 -39.24 18.83 -8.71
N ALA A 177 -39.74 18.92 -7.48
CA ALA A 177 -40.60 20.02 -7.07
C ALA A 177 -39.93 21.40 -7.20
N MET A 178 -38.64 21.49 -6.87
CA MET A 178 -37.86 22.71 -6.99
C MET A 178 -37.67 23.12 -8.45
N LEU A 179 -37.54 22.17 -9.38
CA LEU A 179 -37.51 22.45 -10.82
C LEU A 179 -38.84 23.05 -11.31
N TYR A 180 -39.96 22.42 -10.95
CA TYR A 180 -41.29 22.95 -11.28
C TYR A 180 -41.50 24.35 -10.68
N SER A 181 -41.16 24.54 -9.41
CA SER A 181 -41.27 25.83 -8.73
C SER A 181 -40.40 26.91 -9.38
N ALA A 182 -39.16 26.57 -9.76
CA ALA A 182 -38.23 27.50 -10.38
C ALA A 182 -38.78 28.06 -11.69
N ILE A 183 -39.36 27.20 -12.53
CA ILE A 183 -39.98 27.60 -13.80
C ILE A 183 -41.34 28.28 -13.58
N ALA A 184 -42.15 27.81 -12.63
CA ALA A 184 -43.45 28.41 -12.34
C ALA A 184 -43.33 29.85 -11.81
N THR A 185 -42.27 30.16 -11.07
CA THR A 185 -42.08 31.46 -10.40
C THR A 185 -41.01 32.35 -11.03
N GLY A 186 -40.19 31.83 -11.94
CA GLY A 186 -39.04 32.58 -12.46
C GLY A 186 -37.93 32.75 -11.41
N ASN A 187 -37.75 31.79 -10.51
CA ASN A 187 -36.76 31.86 -9.43
C ASN A 187 -35.32 31.75 -9.94
N ALA A 188 -34.70 32.90 -10.19
CA ALA A 188 -33.31 32.99 -10.63
C ALA A 188 -32.29 32.48 -9.58
N SER A 189 -32.68 32.30 -8.32
CA SER A 189 -31.83 31.73 -7.26
C SER A 189 -31.86 30.20 -7.21
N TYR A 190 -32.55 29.53 -8.13
CA TYR A 190 -32.48 28.07 -8.25
C TYR A 190 -31.05 27.62 -8.55
N ASP A 191 -30.53 26.71 -7.72
CA ASP A 191 -29.21 26.09 -7.87
C ASP A 191 -29.36 24.60 -8.24
N PRO A 192 -28.96 24.20 -9.46
CA PRO A 192 -28.97 22.81 -9.89
C PRO A 192 -28.20 21.86 -8.95
N LEU A 193 -27.11 22.33 -8.29
CA LEU A 193 -26.29 21.49 -7.40
C LEU A 193 -27.05 21.03 -6.14
N GLY A 194 -28.18 21.68 -5.82
CA GLY A 194 -29.08 21.28 -4.75
C GLY A 194 -29.97 20.09 -5.09
N ALA A 195 -29.99 19.61 -6.34
CA ALA A 195 -30.86 18.49 -6.75
C ALA A 195 -30.33 17.14 -6.26
N CYS A 196 -29.03 16.89 -6.38
CA CYS A 196 -28.41 15.61 -6.03
C CYS A 196 -27.13 15.81 -5.22
N GLN A 197 -26.71 14.76 -4.52
CA GLN A 197 -25.45 14.71 -3.78
C GLN A 197 -24.66 13.46 -4.18
N LEU A 198 -23.35 13.61 -4.37
CA LEU A 198 -22.38 12.53 -4.41
C LEU A 198 -21.60 12.54 -3.10
N VAL A 199 -21.65 11.44 -2.34
CA VAL A 199 -21.01 11.29 -1.03
C VAL A 199 -19.98 10.16 -1.10
N TYR A 200 -18.75 10.40 -0.63
CA TYR A 200 -17.63 9.46 -0.73
C TYR A 200 -16.52 9.79 0.27
N GLN A 201 -15.47 8.96 0.32
CA GLN A 201 -14.27 9.16 1.14
C GLN A 201 -13.01 8.84 0.33
N ASP A 202 -12.27 9.84 -0.14
CA ASP A 202 -11.01 9.59 -0.89
C ASP A 202 -9.94 8.98 0.00
N ALA A 203 -9.91 9.35 1.28
CA ALA A 203 -8.95 8.81 2.23
C ALA A 203 -9.11 7.31 2.48
N ARG A 204 -10.29 6.71 2.19
CA ARG A 204 -10.53 5.27 2.32
C ARG A 204 -9.61 4.48 1.39
N ASP A 205 -9.59 4.84 0.11
CA ASP A 205 -8.61 4.36 -0.86
C ASP A 205 -8.55 5.30 -2.08
N ASP A 206 -7.54 6.17 -2.10
CA ASP A 206 -7.33 7.18 -3.13
C ASP A 206 -7.09 6.57 -4.52
N THR A 207 -6.43 5.39 -4.56
CA THR A 207 -6.12 4.71 -5.83
C THR A 207 -7.37 4.11 -6.45
N ASN A 208 -8.22 3.45 -5.66
CA ASN A 208 -9.50 2.93 -6.13
C ASN A 208 -10.44 4.05 -6.58
N TRP A 209 -10.53 5.12 -5.78
CA TRP A 209 -11.36 6.25 -6.11
C TRP A 209 -10.95 6.87 -7.46
N SER A 210 -9.68 7.25 -7.58
CA SER A 210 -9.17 7.98 -8.75
C SER A 210 -9.14 7.14 -10.03
N ASN A 211 -8.78 5.85 -9.94
CA ASN A 211 -8.59 5.01 -11.12
C ASN A 211 -9.87 4.29 -11.58
N PHE A 212 -10.79 3.99 -10.66
CA PHE A 212 -11.96 3.17 -10.98
C PHE A 212 -13.28 3.89 -10.72
N MET A 213 -13.50 4.45 -9.53
CA MET A 213 -14.82 4.95 -9.15
C MET A 213 -15.16 6.30 -9.78
N SER A 214 -14.28 7.28 -9.62
CA SER A 214 -14.49 8.67 -10.07
C SER A 214 -14.79 8.77 -11.57
N PRO A 215 -14.09 8.07 -12.49
CA PRO A 215 -14.42 8.11 -13.91
C PRO A 215 -15.82 7.56 -14.24
N ILE A 216 -16.23 6.45 -13.61
CA ILE A 216 -17.54 5.83 -13.85
C ILE A 216 -18.67 6.69 -13.28
N ILE A 217 -18.50 7.21 -12.07
CA ILE A 217 -19.48 8.09 -11.41
C ILE A 217 -19.62 9.42 -12.18
N SER A 218 -18.51 10.01 -12.64
CA SER A 218 -18.54 11.24 -13.44
C SER A 218 -19.28 11.06 -14.77
N MET A 219 -19.11 9.89 -15.41
CA MET A 219 -19.85 9.53 -16.62
C MET A 219 -21.35 9.40 -16.33
N LEU A 220 -21.72 8.67 -15.27
CA LEU A 220 -23.11 8.55 -14.83
C LEU A 220 -23.74 9.92 -14.54
N MET A 221 -23.04 10.80 -13.82
CA MET A 221 -23.54 12.13 -13.50
C MET A 221 -23.79 12.97 -14.77
N THR A 222 -22.88 12.90 -15.74
CA THR A 222 -23.03 13.59 -17.03
C THR A 222 -24.22 13.04 -17.82
N GLU A 223 -24.40 11.72 -17.86
CA GLU A 223 -25.53 11.07 -18.52
C GLU A 223 -26.86 11.36 -17.80
N ALA A 224 -26.85 11.42 -16.47
CA ALA A 224 -27.99 11.79 -15.64
C ALA A 224 -28.45 13.22 -15.94
N GLN A 225 -27.52 14.19 -15.98
CA GLN A 225 -27.82 15.58 -16.35
C GLN A 225 -28.42 15.67 -17.75
N SER A 226 -27.85 14.95 -18.72
CA SER A 226 -28.36 14.94 -20.09
C SER A 226 -29.76 14.31 -20.19
N THR A 227 -29.98 13.18 -19.53
CA THR A 227 -31.24 12.44 -19.55
C THR A 227 -32.35 13.23 -18.88
N VAL A 228 -32.11 13.70 -17.65
CA VAL A 228 -33.07 14.50 -16.88
C VAL A 228 -33.35 15.82 -17.60
N GLY A 229 -32.32 16.52 -18.08
CA GLY A 229 -32.50 17.77 -18.83
C GLY A 229 -33.33 17.60 -20.09
N THR A 230 -33.15 16.50 -20.83
CA THR A 230 -33.95 16.19 -22.03
C THR A 230 -35.41 15.90 -21.68
N LEU A 231 -35.66 15.04 -20.70
CA LEU A 231 -37.02 14.71 -20.23
C LEU A 231 -37.74 15.95 -19.69
N TRP A 232 -37.02 16.75 -18.92
CA TRP A 232 -37.52 17.98 -18.33
C TRP A 232 -37.87 19.03 -19.39
N ALA A 233 -36.97 19.28 -20.33
CA ALA A 233 -37.22 20.21 -21.44
C ALA A 233 -38.41 19.78 -22.29
N GLN A 234 -38.58 18.48 -22.57
CA GLN A 234 -39.76 17.97 -23.27
C GLN A 234 -41.06 18.23 -22.49
N ASN A 235 -41.06 17.97 -21.18
CA ASN A 235 -42.22 18.22 -20.32
C ASN A 235 -42.60 19.71 -20.31
N ILE A 236 -41.61 20.61 -20.11
CA ILE A 236 -41.87 22.05 -20.10
C ILE A 236 -42.37 22.52 -21.46
N LEU A 237 -41.74 22.12 -22.57
CA LEU A 237 -42.11 22.59 -23.90
C LEU A 237 -43.52 22.13 -24.31
N GLN A 238 -43.95 20.95 -23.88
CA GLN A 238 -45.34 20.49 -24.06
C GLN A 238 -46.34 21.36 -23.29
N ASN A 239 -45.94 21.87 -22.13
CA ASN A 239 -46.77 22.68 -21.24
C ASN A 239 -46.59 24.21 -21.43
N ALA A 240 -45.66 24.65 -22.29
CA ALA A 240 -45.29 26.05 -22.50
C ALA A 240 -46.27 26.83 -23.40
N SER A 241 -47.58 26.71 -23.14
CA SER A 241 -48.61 27.45 -23.88
C SER A 241 -48.85 28.86 -23.33
N ASN A 242 -48.36 29.15 -22.13
CA ASN A 242 -48.59 30.41 -21.42
C ASN A 242 -47.39 31.39 -21.59
N PRO A 243 -47.61 32.62 -22.09
CA PRO A 243 -46.56 33.64 -22.21
C PRO A 243 -45.79 33.92 -20.91
N THR A 244 -46.45 33.82 -19.75
CA THR A 244 -45.82 34.01 -18.44
C THR A 244 -44.81 32.89 -18.13
N THR A 245 -45.15 31.64 -18.45
CA THR A 245 -44.22 30.51 -18.28
C THR A 245 -43.01 30.68 -19.19
N LEU A 246 -43.19 31.14 -20.43
CA LEU A 246 -42.07 31.41 -21.34
C LEU A 246 -41.14 32.51 -20.82
N ALA A 247 -41.70 33.57 -20.24
CA ALA A 247 -40.92 34.63 -19.60
C ALA A 247 -40.14 34.11 -18.37
N ASN A 248 -40.77 33.26 -17.56
CA ASN A 248 -40.11 32.67 -16.38
C ASN A 248 -38.99 31.69 -16.77
N ILE A 249 -39.18 30.90 -17.83
CA ILE A 249 -38.14 30.04 -18.40
C ILE A 249 -36.92 30.87 -18.80
N GLN A 250 -37.13 32.01 -19.47
CA GLN A 250 -36.05 32.93 -19.84
C GLN A 250 -35.33 33.51 -18.62
N ALA A 251 -36.04 33.71 -17.51
CA ALA A 251 -35.46 34.20 -16.27
C ALA A 251 -34.63 33.15 -15.50
N VAL A 252 -34.81 31.86 -15.78
CA VAL A 252 -34.15 30.75 -15.05
C VAL A 252 -33.51 29.75 -16.02
N PRO A 253 -32.53 30.16 -16.85
CA PRO A 253 -31.91 29.28 -17.83
C PRO A 253 -31.25 28.05 -17.21
N GLN A 254 -30.73 28.16 -15.98
CA GLN A 254 -30.08 27.06 -15.28
C GLN A 254 -31.05 25.93 -14.88
N ALA A 255 -32.35 26.22 -14.74
CA ALA A 255 -33.38 25.20 -14.52
C ALA A 255 -33.71 24.40 -15.80
N LEU A 256 -33.26 24.86 -16.98
CA LEU A 256 -33.34 24.10 -18.23
C LEU A 256 -32.06 23.31 -18.52
N ASN A 257 -30.90 23.97 -18.39
CA ASN A 257 -29.60 23.36 -18.66
C ASN A 257 -28.58 23.86 -17.62
N PRO A 258 -28.01 23.00 -16.76
CA PRO A 258 -28.10 21.53 -16.77
C PRO A 258 -29.39 20.94 -16.16
N ALA A 259 -30.34 21.77 -15.72
CA ALA A 259 -31.51 21.40 -14.91
C ALA A 259 -31.12 20.87 -13.53
N ILE A 260 -30.35 19.79 -13.45
CA ILE A 260 -29.85 19.21 -12.21
C ILE A 260 -28.33 19.24 -12.13
N GLY A 261 -27.81 19.11 -10.92
CA GLY A 261 -26.39 18.99 -10.62
C GLY A 261 -26.17 18.18 -9.35
N PHE A 262 -24.90 17.84 -9.12
CA PHE A 262 -24.49 17.01 -8.00
C PHE A 262 -23.50 17.78 -7.13
N SER A 263 -23.91 18.04 -5.90
CA SER A 263 -23.00 18.53 -4.86
C SER A 263 -22.09 17.39 -4.39
N HIS A 264 -20.80 17.66 -4.22
CA HIS A 264 -19.82 16.64 -3.83
C HIS A 264 -19.50 16.76 -2.34
N PHE A 265 -19.66 15.66 -1.61
CA PHE A 265 -19.35 15.55 -0.19
C PHE A 265 -18.31 14.44 0.02
N ASN A 266 -17.04 14.80 -0.13
CA ASN A 266 -15.93 13.96 0.28
C ASN A 266 -15.78 14.05 1.81
N LEU A 267 -16.37 13.10 2.54
CA LEU A 267 -16.44 13.15 4.01
C LEU A 267 -15.05 13.20 4.64
N ARG A 268 -14.07 12.51 4.02
CA ARG A 268 -12.67 12.43 4.45
C ARG A 268 -11.74 12.57 3.23
N PRO A 269 -11.34 13.79 2.84
CA PRO A 269 -10.43 14.02 1.73
C PRO A 269 -9.00 13.53 2.01
N MET A 270 -8.33 13.01 0.99
CA MET A 270 -6.91 12.63 1.05
C MET A 270 -6.01 13.87 0.97
N TYR A 271 -5.84 14.58 2.08
CA TYR A 271 -5.01 15.78 2.19
C TYR A 271 -4.44 15.96 3.60
N PRO A 272 -3.18 16.43 3.76
CA PRO A 272 -2.23 16.82 2.72
C PRO A 272 -1.60 15.62 2.01
N TYR A 273 -1.19 15.79 0.75
CA TYR A 273 -0.61 14.70 -0.07
C TYR A 273 0.73 14.15 0.46
N THR A 274 1.38 14.86 1.38
CA THR A 274 2.57 14.38 2.10
C THR A 274 2.29 13.19 3.02
N THR A 275 1.01 12.89 3.31
CA THR A 275 0.57 11.71 4.04
C THR A 275 0.58 10.43 3.20
N LEU A 276 0.56 10.52 1.86
CA LEU A 276 0.47 9.36 0.98
C LEU A 276 1.52 8.28 1.29
N PRO A 277 2.82 8.59 1.51
CA PRO A 277 3.81 7.58 1.87
C PRO A 277 3.52 6.87 3.20
N ALA A 278 2.85 7.53 4.15
CA ALA A 278 2.53 6.99 5.46
C ALA A 278 1.37 5.97 5.43
N VAL A 279 0.53 6.01 4.39
CA VAL A 279 -0.69 5.19 4.26
C VAL A 279 -0.71 4.28 3.03
N SER A 280 0.41 4.20 2.30
CA SER A 280 0.53 3.43 1.05
C SER A 280 1.93 2.81 0.89
N ILE A 281 2.56 2.98 -0.27
CA ILE A 281 3.81 2.33 -0.70
C ILE A 281 4.97 2.58 0.27
N GLY A 282 4.99 3.72 0.97
CA GLY A 282 6.05 3.99 1.95
C GLY A 282 6.08 2.99 3.11
N LEU A 283 5.00 2.25 3.37
CA LEU A 283 4.96 1.18 4.37
C LEU A 283 5.76 -0.06 3.95
N ILE A 284 6.18 -0.19 2.67
CA ILE A 284 7.16 -1.22 2.28
C ILE A 284 8.48 -1.02 3.03
N TYR A 285 8.88 0.23 3.28
CA TYR A 285 10.12 0.52 4.01
C TYR A 285 10.07 -0.03 5.44
N LEU A 286 8.89 -0.15 6.04
CA LEU A 286 8.71 -0.79 7.34
C LEU A 286 9.18 -2.26 7.29
N ILE A 287 8.76 -3.01 6.26
CA ILE A 287 9.21 -4.41 6.04
C ILE A 287 10.72 -4.46 5.79
N ILE A 288 11.23 -3.59 4.92
CA ILE A 288 12.64 -3.59 4.51
C ILE A 288 13.55 -3.30 5.71
N ILE A 289 13.23 -2.27 6.51
CA ILE A 289 14.00 -1.90 7.69
C ILE A 289 14.00 -3.04 8.71
N SER A 290 12.83 -3.64 8.98
CA SER A 290 12.71 -4.77 9.90
C SER A 290 13.41 -6.04 9.40
N PHE A 291 13.55 -6.24 8.10
CA PHE A 291 14.32 -7.35 7.54
C PHE A 291 15.83 -7.12 7.70
N PHE A 292 16.32 -5.94 7.32
CA PHE A 292 17.75 -5.66 7.37
C PHE A 292 18.28 -5.52 8.80
N SER A 293 17.43 -5.21 9.78
CA SER A 293 17.83 -5.18 11.20
C SER A 293 18.51 -6.49 11.62
N PHE A 294 17.96 -7.64 11.22
CA PHE A 294 18.55 -8.96 11.51
C PHE A 294 19.99 -9.04 11.04
N SER A 295 20.25 -8.65 9.78
CA SER A 295 21.60 -8.71 9.19
C SER A 295 22.57 -7.75 9.86
N PHE A 296 22.11 -6.56 10.26
CA PHE A 296 22.93 -5.57 10.97
C PHE A 296 23.27 -5.99 12.41
N TYR A 297 22.34 -6.64 13.11
CA TYR A 297 22.55 -7.06 14.50
C TYR A 297 23.20 -8.45 14.63
N MET A 298 23.21 -9.27 13.57
CA MET A 298 23.79 -10.62 13.59
C MET A 298 25.27 -10.64 14.05
N PRO A 299 26.18 -9.75 13.58
CA PRO A 299 27.56 -9.71 14.06
C PRO A 299 27.67 -9.42 15.56
N ILE A 300 26.76 -8.60 16.11
CA ILE A 300 26.72 -8.25 17.53
C ILE A 300 26.31 -9.48 18.35
N HIS A 301 25.28 -10.21 17.92
CA HIS A 301 24.88 -11.45 18.60
C HIS A 301 25.95 -12.55 18.52
N MET A 302 26.74 -12.59 17.44
CA MET A 302 27.82 -13.58 17.26
C MET A 302 29.00 -13.37 18.19
N GLN A 303 29.20 -12.17 18.76
CA GLN A 303 30.24 -11.96 19.77
C GLN A 303 30.05 -12.87 20.98
N TYR A 304 28.80 -13.09 21.41
CA TYR A 304 28.47 -13.98 22.52
C TYR A 304 28.70 -15.48 22.24
N LEU A 305 28.91 -15.86 20.98
CA LEU A 305 29.09 -17.24 20.51
C LEU A 305 30.54 -17.54 20.09
N ASN A 306 31.28 -16.53 19.63
CA ASN A 306 32.65 -16.66 19.14
C ASN A 306 33.63 -16.10 20.18
N PRO A 307 34.09 -16.93 21.13
CA PRO A 307 34.96 -16.49 22.21
C PRO A 307 36.35 -16.15 21.65
N LYS A 308 36.63 -14.87 21.43
CA LYS A 308 38.02 -14.38 21.32
C LYS A 308 38.58 -14.08 22.71
N ASP A 309 37.79 -13.41 23.57
CA ASP A 309 38.27 -12.89 24.87
C ASP A 309 37.33 -13.15 26.08
N HIS A 310 36.21 -13.87 25.91
CA HIS A 310 35.26 -14.16 26.99
C HIS A 310 34.59 -15.54 26.83
N PRO A 311 34.06 -16.18 27.89
CA PRO A 311 33.31 -17.44 27.76
C PRO A 311 32.00 -17.26 26.96
N PRO A 312 31.54 -18.28 26.23
CA PRO A 312 30.30 -18.20 25.44
C PRO A 312 29.06 -18.12 26.34
N LEU A 313 28.05 -17.37 25.89
CA LEU A 313 26.80 -17.20 26.62
C LEU A 313 25.95 -18.48 26.62
N LYS A 314 25.20 -18.75 27.70
CA LYS A 314 24.26 -19.88 27.74
C LYS A 314 23.20 -19.73 26.65
N PHE A 315 22.88 -20.82 25.97
CA PHE A 315 21.99 -20.79 24.81
C PHE A 315 20.59 -20.20 25.09
N HIS A 316 19.96 -20.52 26.22
CA HIS A 316 18.65 -19.93 26.58
C HIS A 316 18.75 -18.42 26.86
N GLN A 317 19.85 -17.96 27.47
CA GLN A 317 20.10 -16.53 27.67
C GLN A 317 20.39 -15.83 26.35
N LEU A 318 21.02 -16.50 25.38
CA LEU A 318 21.21 -15.97 24.04
C LEU A 318 19.87 -15.79 23.29
N ILE A 319 18.94 -16.74 23.42
CA ILE A 319 17.59 -16.61 22.81
C ILE A 319 16.87 -15.40 23.40
N ILE A 320 16.83 -15.29 24.74
CA ILE A 320 16.19 -14.17 25.43
C ILE A 320 16.85 -12.85 25.04
N TRP A 321 18.19 -12.81 25.03
CA TRP A 321 18.96 -11.64 24.60
C TRP A 321 18.54 -11.21 23.20
N ARG A 322 18.61 -12.12 22.22
CA ARG A 322 18.27 -11.82 20.82
C ARG A 322 16.85 -11.27 20.70
N TRP A 323 15.86 -11.96 21.27
CA TRP A 323 14.48 -11.52 21.21
C TRP A 323 14.28 -10.13 21.85
N CYS A 324 14.80 -9.93 23.07
CA CYS A 324 14.70 -8.65 23.76
C CYS A 324 15.37 -7.51 22.97
N THR A 325 16.57 -7.73 22.43
CA THR A 325 17.28 -6.72 21.65
C THR A 325 16.60 -6.43 20.32
N THR A 326 16.01 -7.43 19.65
CA THR A 326 15.27 -7.23 18.40
C THR A 326 14.00 -6.41 18.65
N VAL A 327 13.19 -6.79 19.64
CA VAL A 327 11.97 -6.05 19.99
C VAL A 327 12.32 -4.63 20.44
N LEU A 328 13.36 -4.46 21.25
CA LEU A 328 13.84 -3.14 21.66
C LEU A 328 14.31 -2.30 20.47
N ALA A 329 15.04 -2.90 19.52
CA ALA A 329 15.42 -2.22 18.29
C ALA A 329 14.19 -1.78 17.48
N TYR A 330 13.14 -2.62 17.38
CA TYR A 330 11.90 -2.24 16.71
C TYR A 330 11.18 -1.07 17.39
N ILE A 331 11.25 -0.92 18.71
CA ILE A 331 10.71 0.27 19.41
C ILE A 331 11.39 1.54 18.87
N PHE A 332 12.71 1.56 18.78
CA PHE A 332 13.46 2.74 18.30
C PHE A 332 13.38 2.95 16.79
N LEU A 333 13.44 1.88 15.99
CA LEU A 333 13.37 1.95 14.53
C LEU A 333 11.97 2.39 14.07
N SER A 334 10.90 1.88 14.70
CA SER A 334 9.53 2.33 14.41
C SER A 334 9.30 3.78 14.84
N LEU A 335 9.95 4.23 15.93
CA LEU A 335 9.90 5.62 16.35
C LEU A 335 10.57 6.51 15.30
N ALA A 336 11.80 6.18 14.90
CA ALA A 336 12.52 6.91 13.85
C ALA A 336 11.75 6.95 12.54
N TYR A 337 11.14 5.82 12.14
CA TYR A 337 10.27 5.75 10.97
C TYR A 337 9.05 6.68 11.10
N SER A 338 8.35 6.65 12.24
CA SER A 338 7.16 7.47 12.48
C SER A 338 7.47 8.97 12.56
N LEU A 339 8.67 9.32 13.06
CA LEU A 339 9.16 10.70 13.10
C LEU A 339 9.37 11.30 11.71
N ILE A 340 9.52 10.50 10.65
CA ILE A 340 9.62 11.02 9.27
C ILE A 340 8.33 11.75 8.91
N SER A 341 7.16 11.12 9.08
CA SER A 341 5.87 11.74 8.82
C SER A 341 5.68 13.04 9.63
N LEU A 342 6.10 13.01 10.89
CA LEU A 342 6.07 14.20 11.76
C LEU A 342 7.02 15.31 11.26
N ALA A 343 8.23 14.96 10.81
CA ALA A 343 9.21 15.91 10.28
C ALA A 343 8.74 16.56 8.97
N PHE A 344 7.98 15.82 8.15
CA PHE A 344 7.32 16.32 6.95
C PHE A 344 5.96 16.97 7.22
N GLN A 345 5.72 17.39 8.47
CA GLN A 345 4.60 18.21 8.89
C GLN A 345 3.22 17.57 8.65
N VAL A 346 3.13 16.24 8.68
CA VAL A 346 1.82 15.57 8.79
C VAL A 346 1.20 15.94 10.13
N ASN A 347 -0.09 16.29 10.14
CA ASN A 347 -0.78 16.66 11.36
C ASN A 347 -1.02 15.42 12.23
N PHE A 348 -0.58 15.49 13.49
CA PHE A 348 -0.76 14.47 14.53
C PHE A 348 -1.31 15.04 15.85
N SER A 349 -1.67 16.33 15.90
CA SER A 349 -1.96 17.02 17.17
C SER A 349 -3.18 17.92 17.16
N HIS A 350 -3.55 18.49 16.01
CA HIS A 350 -4.65 19.45 15.89
C HIS A 350 -5.88 18.77 15.29
N MET A 351 -7.04 18.89 15.96
CA MET A 351 -8.29 18.33 15.44
C MET A 351 -8.85 19.21 14.32
N ASN A 352 -9.55 18.58 13.37
CA ASN A 352 -10.39 19.34 12.44
C ASN A 352 -11.53 20.03 13.22
N PRO A 353 -11.92 21.27 12.87
CA PRO A 353 -13.10 21.90 13.47
C PRO A 353 -14.41 21.14 13.21
N VAL A 354 -14.45 20.33 12.15
CA VAL A 354 -15.59 19.47 11.81
C VAL A 354 -15.35 18.07 12.39
N ALA A 355 -16.01 17.77 13.51
CA ALA A 355 -15.94 16.46 14.17
C ALA A 355 -17.06 15.49 13.75
N SER A 356 -18.00 15.93 12.90
CA SER A 356 -19.10 15.09 12.44
C SER A 356 -18.63 14.09 11.38
N GLU A 357 -19.09 12.85 11.49
CA GLU A 357 -18.82 11.75 10.55
C GLU A 357 -19.46 12.00 9.18
N THR A 358 -20.62 12.66 9.15
CA THR A 358 -21.43 12.92 7.94
C THR A 358 -21.15 14.26 7.27
N GLN A 359 -20.21 15.05 7.80
CA GLN A 359 -19.81 16.34 7.25
C GLN A 359 -18.40 16.26 6.63
N VAL A 360 -18.18 17.09 5.61
CA VAL A 360 -16.88 17.20 4.95
C VAL A 360 -15.90 17.90 5.88
N THR A 361 -14.77 17.25 6.16
CA THR A 361 -13.70 17.85 6.96
C THR A 361 -13.04 19.00 6.19
N ASN A 362 -12.64 20.05 6.91
CA ASN A 362 -12.05 21.23 6.29
C ASN A 362 -10.56 21.01 5.98
N MET A 363 -10.20 20.97 4.69
CA MET A 363 -8.82 20.78 4.22
C MET A 363 -7.86 21.90 4.64
N ALA A 364 -8.36 23.08 5.02
CA ALA A 364 -7.51 24.16 5.54
C ALA A 364 -6.88 23.84 6.91
N TYR A 365 -7.37 22.78 7.57
CA TYR A 365 -6.87 22.28 8.86
C TYR A 365 -6.17 20.92 8.72
N ASP A 366 -5.57 20.66 7.56
CA ASP A 366 -4.85 19.42 7.23
C ASP A 366 -5.72 18.15 7.39
N ASN A 367 -5.08 17.00 7.63
CA ASN A 367 -5.78 15.73 7.84
C ASN A 367 -6.51 15.72 9.20
N PRO A 368 -7.73 15.16 9.28
CA PRO A 368 -8.64 15.38 10.40
C PRO A 368 -8.34 14.62 11.71
N ILE A 369 -7.44 13.62 11.68
CA ILE A 369 -6.95 12.78 12.79
C ILE A 369 -7.99 12.20 13.78
N ALA A 370 -7.91 10.91 14.07
CA ALA A 370 -8.88 10.24 14.94
C ALA A 370 -8.67 10.46 16.45
N TYR A 371 -7.43 10.70 16.90
CA TYR A 371 -7.06 10.60 18.33
C TYR A 371 -6.51 11.90 18.94
N GLY A 372 -6.70 13.04 18.27
CA GLY A 372 -6.19 14.34 18.72
C GLY A 372 -4.69 14.29 19.04
N ARG A 373 -4.29 14.74 20.23
CA ARG A 373 -2.88 14.74 20.65
C ARG A 373 -2.27 13.34 20.84
N GLY A 374 -3.10 12.30 20.96
CA GLY A 374 -2.65 10.91 21.06
C GLY A 374 -2.31 10.27 19.71
N THR A 375 -2.66 10.92 18.59
CA THR A 375 -2.55 10.34 17.23
C THR A 375 -1.13 9.87 16.93
N PHE A 376 -0.10 10.66 17.27
CA PHE A 376 1.29 10.23 17.05
C PHE A 376 1.65 8.96 17.84
N LEU A 377 1.20 8.84 19.09
CA LEU A 377 1.50 7.66 19.91
C LEU A 377 0.81 6.41 19.37
N VAL A 378 -0.44 6.53 18.91
CA VAL A 378 -1.18 5.42 18.30
C VAL A 378 -0.55 5.02 16.96
N TYR A 379 -0.18 6.00 16.12
CA TYR A 379 0.52 5.77 14.86
C TYR A 379 1.88 5.09 15.06
N TRP A 380 2.66 5.55 16.04
CA TRP A 380 3.92 4.92 16.39
C TRP A 380 3.72 3.50 16.93
N ALA A 381 2.74 3.29 17.81
CA ALA A 381 2.41 1.96 18.33
C ALA A 381 1.98 1.00 17.20
N LEU A 382 1.24 1.48 16.21
CA LEU A 382 0.87 0.72 15.02
C LEU A 382 2.12 0.30 14.24
N ASN A 383 3.02 1.25 13.95
CA ASN A 383 4.26 0.95 13.24
C ASN A 383 5.16 0.00 14.02
N PHE A 384 5.21 0.12 15.35
CA PHE A 384 5.94 -0.80 16.23
C PHE A 384 5.39 -2.23 16.10
N TRP A 385 4.09 -2.44 16.29
CA TRP A 385 3.48 -3.77 16.17
C TRP A 385 3.54 -4.30 14.74
N GLY A 386 3.45 -3.43 13.74
CA GLY A 386 3.75 -3.75 12.34
C GLY A 386 5.15 -4.32 12.16
N MET A 387 6.17 -3.65 12.72
CA MET A 387 7.57 -4.12 12.66
C MET A 387 7.77 -5.43 13.42
N VAL A 388 7.10 -5.61 14.56
CA VAL A 388 7.15 -6.88 15.31
C VAL A 388 6.54 -8.03 14.48
N ALA A 389 5.37 -7.81 13.86
CA ALA A 389 4.69 -8.82 13.06
C ALA A 389 5.48 -9.19 11.78
N LEU A 390 5.94 -8.19 11.04
CA LEU A 390 6.64 -8.37 9.77
C LEU A 390 8.10 -8.78 9.96
N GLY A 391 8.77 -8.18 10.93
CA GLY A 391 10.20 -8.34 11.20
C GLY A 391 10.53 -9.68 11.85
N LEU A 392 9.83 -10.07 12.93
CA LEU A 392 10.11 -11.34 13.58
C LEU A 392 9.81 -12.54 12.67
N ALA A 393 8.84 -12.42 11.76
CA ALA A 393 8.61 -13.43 10.72
C ALA A 393 9.86 -13.59 9.82
N CYS A 394 10.44 -12.47 9.38
CA CYS A 394 11.69 -12.47 8.62
C CYS A 394 12.86 -13.06 9.41
N GLU A 395 13.04 -12.72 10.68
CA GLU A 395 14.11 -13.28 11.51
C GLU A 395 13.96 -14.79 11.71
N ASN A 396 12.73 -15.26 11.97
CA ASN A 396 12.40 -16.67 12.11
C ASN A 396 12.77 -17.46 10.85
N VAL A 397 12.35 -16.98 9.68
CA VAL A 397 12.67 -17.63 8.41
C VAL A 397 14.17 -17.53 8.09
N ALA A 398 14.82 -16.40 8.39
CA ALA A 398 16.26 -16.24 8.21
C ALA A 398 17.07 -17.29 8.98
N MET A 399 16.68 -17.59 10.22
CA MET A 399 17.32 -18.63 11.04
C MET A 399 17.12 -20.05 10.48
N VAL A 400 16.00 -20.30 9.81
CA VAL A 400 15.66 -21.62 9.25
C VAL A 400 16.30 -21.82 7.88
N VAL A 401 16.12 -20.85 6.98
CA VAL A 401 16.49 -20.93 5.57
C VAL A 401 17.95 -20.54 5.34
N GLY A 402 18.39 -19.43 5.94
CA GLY A 402 19.75 -18.90 5.82
C GLY A 402 20.10 -18.31 4.45
N GLN A 403 21.38 -18.06 4.20
CA GLN A 403 21.88 -17.34 3.02
C GLN A 403 22.19 -18.32 1.87
N PRO A 404 21.93 -17.96 0.60
CA PRO A 404 21.40 -16.70 0.07
C PRO A 404 19.86 -16.65 -0.01
N TRP A 405 19.18 -17.76 0.29
CA TRP A 405 17.75 -17.97 0.08
C TRP A 405 16.84 -17.04 0.90
N MET A 406 17.35 -16.46 1.99
CA MET A 406 16.68 -15.40 2.75
C MET A 406 16.24 -14.22 1.86
N GLY A 407 16.98 -13.90 0.80
CA GLY A 407 16.57 -12.86 -0.17
C GLY A 407 15.30 -13.22 -0.93
N MET A 408 15.09 -14.51 -1.25
CA MET A 408 13.86 -14.97 -1.89
C MET A 408 12.68 -14.89 -0.93
N TRP A 409 12.88 -15.20 0.36
CA TRP A 409 11.85 -14.98 1.38
C TRP A 409 11.42 -13.51 1.44
N LEU A 410 12.37 -12.57 1.47
CA LEU A 410 12.04 -11.15 1.49
C LEU A 410 11.17 -10.74 0.30
N ILE A 411 11.53 -11.17 -0.92
CA ILE A 411 10.75 -10.86 -2.12
C ILE A 411 9.34 -11.43 -2.00
N PHE A 412 9.19 -12.69 -1.60
CA PHE A 412 7.89 -13.31 -1.39
C PHE A 412 7.07 -12.58 -0.31
N TRP A 413 7.69 -12.25 0.81
CA TRP A 413 7.04 -11.60 1.94
C TRP A 413 6.57 -10.19 1.59
N VAL A 414 7.39 -9.41 0.89
CA VAL A 414 7.01 -8.08 0.39
C VAL A 414 5.88 -8.19 -0.62
N ILE A 415 6.01 -9.04 -1.65
CA ILE A 415 5.02 -9.13 -2.72
C ILE A 415 3.66 -9.58 -2.19
N THR A 416 3.61 -10.59 -1.33
CA THR A 416 2.33 -11.06 -0.76
C THR A 416 1.66 -9.99 0.10
N ASN A 417 2.40 -9.32 0.99
CA ASN A 417 1.87 -8.21 1.80
C ASN A 417 1.39 -7.05 0.93
N VAL A 418 2.20 -6.58 -0.02
CA VAL A 418 1.87 -5.44 -0.88
C VAL A 418 0.62 -5.71 -1.72
N SER A 419 0.52 -6.92 -2.28
CA SER A 419 -0.59 -7.33 -3.15
C SER A 419 -1.96 -7.22 -2.47
N THR A 420 -2.01 -7.37 -1.14
CA THR A 420 -3.27 -7.37 -0.37
C THR A 420 -3.46 -6.15 0.51
N SER A 421 -2.51 -5.21 0.52
CA SER A 421 -2.56 -4.04 1.41
C SER A 421 -2.78 -2.74 0.66
N PHE A 422 -2.19 -2.58 -0.53
CA PHE A 422 -2.36 -1.35 -1.32
C PHE A 422 -3.46 -1.46 -2.36
N TYR A 423 -3.99 -2.66 -2.55
CA TYR A 423 -5.10 -2.93 -3.45
C TYR A 423 -6.22 -3.55 -2.65
N ASP A 424 -7.42 -3.14 -3.00
CA ASP A 424 -8.62 -3.54 -2.32
C ASP A 424 -8.95 -5.01 -2.62
N ILE A 425 -9.10 -5.77 -1.53
CA ILE A 425 -9.39 -7.19 -1.55
C ILE A 425 -10.82 -7.43 -2.09
N GLU A 426 -11.75 -6.49 -1.96
CA GLU A 426 -13.13 -6.61 -2.44
C GLU A 426 -13.21 -6.79 -3.97
N ILE A 427 -12.30 -6.15 -4.71
CA ILE A 427 -12.20 -6.26 -6.18
C ILE A 427 -11.09 -7.21 -6.64
N ALA A 428 -10.32 -7.78 -5.72
CA ALA A 428 -9.36 -8.83 -6.01
C ALA A 428 -10.06 -10.18 -6.24
N PRO A 429 -9.42 -11.14 -6.94
CA PRO A 429 -9.91 -12.51 -6.98
C PRO A 429 -10.06 -13.11 -5.57
N GLY A 430 -11.02 -14.02 -5.39
CA GLY A 430 -11.27 -14.71 -4.10
C GLY A 430 -10.01 -15.33 -3.47
N PHE A 431 -9.04 -15.70 -4.29
CA PHE A 431 -7.72 -16.16 -3.85
C PHE A 431 -7.04 -15.21 -2.85
N TYR A 432 -7.19 -13.89 -2.96
CA TYR A 432 -6.46 -12.90 -2.14
C TYR A 432 -7.06 -12.64 -0.75
N HIS A 433 -8.13 -13.33 -0.36
CA HIS A 433 -8.77 -13.14 0.95
C HIS A 433 -7.86 -13.53 2.13
N TRP A 434 -6.78 -14.28 1.90
CA TRP A 434 -5.74 -14.47 2.93
C TRP A 434 -5.09 -13.15 3.35
N GLY A 435 -5.18 -12.12 2.51
CA GLY A 435 -4.71 -10.76 2.77
C GLY A 435 -5.27 -10.13 4.05
N TYR A 436 -6.51 -10.46 4.43
CA TYR A 436 -7.10 -9.99 5.69
C TYR A 436 -6.34 -10.46 6.93
N ALA A 437 -5.60 -11.57 6.82
CA ALA A 437 -4.74 -12.05 7.89
C ALA A 437 -3.31 -11.49 7.79
N TRP A 438 -2.92 -10.82 6.70
CA TRP A 438 -1.55 -10.35 6.51
C TRP A 438 -1.32 -9.04 7.26
N PRO A 439 -0.16 -8.89 7.92
CA PRO A 439 0.07 -7.77 8.82
C PRO A 439 0.08 -6.41 8.12
N LEU A 440 0.61 -6.31 6.89
CA LEU A 440 0.66 -5.02 6.20
C LEU A 440 -0.74 -4.47 5.87
N HIS A 441 -1.74 -5.34 5.66
CA HIS A 441 -3.11 -4.92 5.36
C HIS A 441 -3.68 -4.15 6.56
N SER A 442 -3.55 -4.71 7.76
CA SER A 442 -3.93 -4.04 9.01
C SER A 442 -3.14 -2.76 9.28
N VAL A 443 -1.84 -2.70 8.92
CA VAL A 443 -1.07 -1.45 9.05
C VAL A 443 -1.62 -0.37 8.11
N VAL A 444 -1.97 -0.72 6.87
CA VAL A 444 -2.54 0.23 5.90
C VAL A 444 -3.91 0.72 6.38
N GLU A 445 -4.85 -0.18 6.68
CA GLU A 445 -6.21 0.20 7.13
C GLU A 445 -6.15 1.09 8.38
N ALA A 446 -5.38 0.67 9.40
CA ALA A 446 -5.22 1.44 10.63
C ALA A 446 -4.51 2.79 10.40
N SER A 447 -3.50 2.86 9.53
CA SER A 447 -2.82 4.14 9.25
C SER A 447 -3.75 5.16 8.61
N ARG A 448 -4.62 4.72 7.68
CA ARG A 448 -5.64 5.57 7.05
C ARG A 448 -6.67 6.00 8.10
N GLN A 449 -7.13 5.09 8.95
CA GLN A 449 -8.06 5.39 10.04
C GLN A 449 -7.49 6.43 11.01
N ILE A 450 -6.25 6.24 11.48
CA ILE A 450 -5.59 7.14 12.45
C ILE A 450 -5.43 8.55 11.89
N LEU A 451 -4.98 8.66 10.64
CA LEU A 451 -4.64 9.95 10.02
C LEU A 451 -5.86 10.70 9.47
N PHE A 452 -6.89 9.97 9.03
CA PHE A 452 -8.05 10.54 8.33
C PHE A 452 -9.38 10.31 9.03
N ASP A 453 -9.42 9.79 10.26
CA ASP A 453 -10.66 9.63 11.02
C ASP A 453 -11.75 8.89 10.23
N LEU A 454 -11.34 7.78 9.60
CA LEU A 454 -12.25 6.85 8.92
C LEU A 454 -12.93 5.94 9.95
N HIS A 455 -13.91 5.15 9.50
CA HIS A 455 -14.59 4.17 10.34
C HIS A 455 -13.59 3.25 11.07
N SER A 456 -13.80 3.08 12.37
CA SER A 456 -12.80 2.50 13.25
C SER A 456 -12.87 0.98 13.27
N ARG A 457 -11.84 0.33 12.70
CA ARG A 457 -11.55 -1.10 12.87
C ARG A 457 -10.25 -1.36 13.63
N ILE A 458 -9.74 -0.32 14.31
CA ILE A 458 -8.42 -0.29 14.94
C ILE A 458 -8.16 -1.47 15.90
N GLY A 459 -9.19 -1.93 16.62
CA GLY A 459 -9.08 -3.06 17.54
C GLY A 459 -8.78 -4.38 16.82
N LEU A 460 -9.37 -4.59 15.65
CA LEU A 460 -9.10 -5.75 14.80
C LEU A 460 -7.69 -5.67 14.22
N ASP A 461 -7.28 -4.49 13.75
CA ASP A 461 -5.96 -4.28 13.15
C ASP A 461 -4.83 -4.54 14.14
N PHE A 462 -4.88 -3.94 15.34
CA PHE A 462 -3.92 -4.24 16.40
C PHE A 462 -4.02 -5.72 16.83
N GLY A 463 -5.22 -6.29 16.87
CA GLY A 463 -5.42 -7.71 17.20
C GLY A 463 -4.66 -8.65 16.26
N ILE A 464 -4.73 -8.42 14.95
CA ILE A 464 -4.01 -9.20 13.93
C ILE A 464 -2.49 -9.04 14.08
N LEU A 465 -2.01 -7.81 14.26
CA LEU A 465 -0.57 -7.54 14.42
C LEU A 465 0.01 -8.18 15.69
N ILE A 466 -0.71 -8.07 16.81
CA ILE A 466 -0.32 -8.68 18.08
C ILE A 466 -0.35 -10.21 17.97
N ALA A 467 -1.35 -10.80 17.28
CA ALA A 467 -1.41 -12.23 17.05
C ALA A 467 -0.19 -12.73 16.26
N TRP A 468 0.21 -12.04 15.19
CA TRP A 468 1.45 -12.32 14.46
C TRP A 468 2.68 -12.18 15.36
N GLY A 469 2.75 -11.13 16.16
CA GLY A 469 3.84 -10.93 17.13
C GLY A 469 3.95 -12.10 18.12
N ALA A 470 2.81 -12.59 18.64
CA ALA A 470 2.75 -13.71 19.57
C ALA A 470 3.18 -15.04 18.91
N VAL A 471 2.67 -15.33 17.70
CA VAL A 471 3.06 -16.52 16.93
C VAL A 471 4.56 -16.50 16.63
N ASN A 472 5.08 -15.38 16.13
CA ASN A 472 6.49 -15.24 15.81
C ASN A 472 7.38 -15.35 17.04
N THR A 473 6.97 -14.77 18.17
CA THR A 473 7.68 -14.88 19.45
C THR A 473 7.73 -16.34 19.94
N THR A 474 6.63 -17.08 19.76
CA THR A 474 6.57 -18.51 20.12
C THR A 474 7.47 -19.37 19.23
N LEU A 475 7.56 -19.05 17.93
CA LEU A 475 8.43 -19.75 16.97
C LEU A 475 9.92 -19.40 17.13
N PHE A 476 10.24 -18.21 17.64
CA PHE A 476 11.61 -17.71 17.79
C PHE A 476 12.59 -18.67 18.49
N PRO A 477 12.30 -19.26 19.67
CA PRO A 477 13.18 -20.22 20.30
C PRO A 477 13.38 -21.50 19.47
N ILE A 478 12.34 -21.95 18.77
CA ILE A 478 12.39 -23.15 17.91
C ILE A 478 13.31 -22.90 16.72
N CYS A 479 13.17 -21.73 16.07
CA CYS A 479 14.03 -21.31 14.97
C CYS A 479 15.49 -21.15 15.41
N CYS A 480 15.75 -20.56 16.59
CA CYS A 480 17.09 -20.48 17.16
C CYS A 480 17.70 -21.87 17.38
N TRP A 481 16.92 -22.82 17.89
CA TRP A 481 17.37 -24.19 18.10
C TRP A 481 17.70 -24.88 16.78
N PHE A 482 16.86 -24.69 15.76
CA PHE A 482 17.10 -25.24 14.43
C PHE A 482 18.36 -24.65 13.77
N GLN A 483 18.58 -23.34 13.89
CA GLN A 483 19.81 -22.68 13.43
C GLN A 483 21.05 -23.31 14.10
N ARG A 484 21.01 -23.49 15.42
CA ARG A 484 22.10 -24.14 16.16
C ARG A 484 22.34 -25.58 15.67
N TRP A 485 21.29 -26.35 15.45
CA TRP A 485 21.38 -27.71 14.93
C TRP A 485 22.05 -27.75 13.56
N LYS A 486 21.71 -26.82 12.65
CA LYS A 486 22.36 -26.69 11.34
C LYS A 486 23.85 -26.40 11.46
N THR A 487 24.21 -25.45 12.31
CA THR A 487 25.62 -25.10 12.56
C THR A 487 26.41 -26.28 13.11
N GLN A 488 25.85 -27.03 14.06
CA GLN A 488 26.52 -28.20 14.65
C GLN A 488 26.74 -29.36 13.67
N ARG A 489 25.88 -29.48 12.65
CA ARG A 489 25.94 -30.54 11.64
C ARG A 489 26.61 -30.13 10.32
N ASN A 490 27.19 -28.93 10.26
CA ASN A 490 27.79 -28.36 9.04
C ASN A 490 26.86 -28.46 7.81
N VAL A 491 25.55 -28.24 8.01
CA VAL A 491 24.60 -28.25 6.91
C VAL A 491 24.78 -26.97 6.09
N HIS A 492 25.38 -27.08 4.92
CA HIS A 492 25.57 -25.96 4.00
C HIS A 492 24.31 -25.70 3.17
N GLU A 493 23.84 -24.46 3.20
CA GLU A 493 22.59 -24.00 2.56
C GLU A 493 22.74 -23.76 1.06
N TYR A 494 23.99 -23.66 0.58
CA TYR A 494 24.34 -23.38 -0.81
C TYR A 494 25.25 -24.47 -1.36
N TRP A 495 25.22 -24.68 -2.68
CA TRP A 495 25.85 -25.85 -3.28
C TRP A 495 27.35 -25.76 -3.05
N PRO A 496 27.97 -26.70 -2.32
CA PRO A 496 29.39 -26.63 -2.01
C PRO A 496 30.18 -26.42 -3.29
N MET A 497 31.15 -25.49 -3.23
CA MET A 497 31.97 -25.11 -4.39
C MET A 497 33.08 -26.13 -4.68
N ASP A 498 33.24 -27.11 -3.81
CA ASP A 498 34.26 -28.16 -3.84
C ASP A 498 34.03 -29.14 -4.99
#